data_AF-A0A4S4N2N6-F1
#
_entry.id   AF-A0A4S4N2N6-F1
#
_cell.length_a   1.000
_cell.length_b   1.000
_cell.length_c   1.000
_cell.angle_alpha   90.00
_cell.angle_beta   90.00
_cell.angle_gamma   90.00
#
_symmetry.space_group_name_H-M   'P 1'
#
loop_
_entity.id
_entity.type
_entity.pdbx_description
1 polymer ?
#
loop_
_entity_poly.entity_id
_entity_poly.type
_entity_poly.pdbx_seq_one_letter_code
_entity_poly.pdbx_strand_id
1 'polypeptide(L)'
;MFGAKGGTAASQTVDDYDSMAKREIIKAKQEKAMMRVAKFRTDYTELRSQFERVKGEREAVTRSELLASSSSSSMPHSPLPGDSRRRYLGGQPSLSTETSESPFRTPARLPSTDFRESHALREHSFIQNTDARLDDFITQGRAVLDDLVDQRSVLKGTQKRLLDAANTLGLSRNVIGWIEKRSTQDMYIFFAGAIFTFFCFWLIWHYLG
;
A
#
# COMPACT_ATOMS: atom_id res chain seq x y z
N MET A 1 20.65 13.27 -11.57
CA MET A 1 20.63 13.20 -13.05
C MET A 1 20.63 11.77 -13.63
N PHE A 2 20.44 10.71 -12.83
CA PHE A 2 20.52 9.30 -13.29
C PHE A 2 19.18 8.64 -13.67
N GLY A 3 18.02 9.24 -13.35
CA GLY A 3 16.71 8.63 -13.58
C GLY A 3 16.15 8.71 -15.01
N ALA A 4 16.63 9.63 -15.84
CA ALA A 4 16.08 9.87 -17.17
C ALA A 4 16.55 8.85 -18.23
N LYS A 5 17.72 8.22 -18.04
CA LYS A 5 18.32 7.31 -19.04
C LYS A 5 17.74 5.89 -19.01
N GLY A 6 17.22 5.43 -17.87
CA GLY A 6 16.63 4.10 -17.74
C GLY A 6 15.24 3.97 -18.37
N GLY A 7 14.44 5.05 -18.31
CA GLY A 7 13.09 5.04 -18.86
C GLY A 7 13.05 5.04 -20.39
N THR A 8 13.98 5.75 -21.03
CA THR A 8 14.10 5.79 -22.49
C THR A 8 14.56 4.46 -23.07
N ALA A 9 15.45 3.73 -22.40
CA ALA A 9 15.92 2.43 -22.88
C ALA A 9 14.79 1.37 -22.87
N ALA A 10 13.94 1.35 -21.85
CA ALA A 10 12.79 0.44 -21.78
C ALA A 10 11.70 0.77 -22.80
N SER A 11 11.44 2.04 -23.08
CA SER A 11 10.54 2.43 -24.17
C SER A 11 11.11 2.03 -25.53
N GLN A 12 12.41 2.23 -25.73
CA GLN A 12 13.08 1.91 -26.98
C GLN A 12 13.06 0.40 -27.28
N THR A 13 13.24 -0.46 -26.27
CA THR A 13 13.12 -1.92 -26.46
C THR A 13 11.69 -2.37 -26.73
N VAL A 14 10.68 -1.70 -26.14
CA VAL A 14 9.27 -1.96 -26.43
C VAL A 14 8.92 -1.56 -27.87
N ASP A 15 9.44 -0.44 -28.35
CA ASP A 15 9.22 0.04 -29.71
C ASP A 15 9.94 -0.85 -30.76
N ASP A 16 11.14 -1.34 -30.44
CA ASP A 16 11.83 -2.35 -31.26
C ASP A 16 11.02 -3.64 -31.34
N TYR A 17 10.46 -4.13 -30.22
CA TYR A 17 9.61 -5.32 -30.19
C TYR A 17 8.29 -5.13 -30.95
N ASP A 18 7.70 -3.92 -30.90
CA ASP A 18 6.52 -3.53 -31.67
C ASP A 18 6.81 -3.54 -33.18
N SER A 19 7.99 -3.04 -33.59
CA SER A 19 8.43 -3.05 -34.99
C SER A 19 8.66 -4.47 -35.51
N MET A 20 9.19 -5.37 -34.68
CA MET A 20 9.38 -6.79 -35.00
C MET A 20 8.05 -7.53 -35.11
N ALA A 21 7.11 -7.28 -34.19
CA ALA A 21 5.76 -7.84 -34.23
C ALA A 21 5.01 -7.44 -35.51
N LYS A 22 5.12 -6.17 -35.92
CA LYS A 22 4.49 -5.65 -37.15
C LYS A 22 5.05 -6.29 -38.43
N ARG A 23 6.31 -6.72 -38.42
CA ARG A 23 6.97 -7.41 -39.54
C ARG A 23 6.69 -8.91 -39.60
N GLU A 24 5.99 -9.47 -38.62
CA GLU A 24 5.78 -10.91 -38.54
C GLU A 24 4.68 -11.36 -39.53
N ILE A 25 5.06 -12.20 -40.50
CA ILE A 25 4.21 -12.62 -41.64
C ILE A 25 3.09 -13.58 -41.19
N ILE A 26 3.31 -14.30 -40.09
CA ILE A 26 2.33 -15.23 -39.53
C ILE A 26 1.38 -14.43 -38.64
N LYS A 27 0.17 -14.16 -39.15
CA LYS A 27 -0.87 -13.34 -38.51
C LYS A 27 -1.14 -13.70 -37.04
N ALA A 28 -1.19 -15.00 -36.73
CA ALA A 28 -1.38 -15.49 -35.36
C ALA A 28 -0.20 -15.20 -34.41
N LYS A 29 1.04 -15.14 -34.92
CA LYS A 29 2.22 -14.74 -34.11
C LYS A 29 2.28 -13.22 -33.95
N GLN A 30 2.01 -12.48 -35.01
CA GLN A 30 1.90 -11.02 -35.00
C GLN A 30 0.90 -10.54 -33.94
N GLU A 31 -0.30 -11.11 -33.90
CA GLU A 31 -1.33 -10.74 -32.91
C GLU A 31 -0.89 -11.05 -31.46
N LYS A 32 -0.26 -12.22 -31.22
CA LYS A 32 0.29 -12.56 -29.90
C LYS A 32 1.44 -11.64 -29.49
N ALA A 33 2.30 -11.23 -30.42
CA ALA A 33 3.38 -10.30 -30.17
C ALA A 33 2.86 -8.89 -29.87
N MET A 34 1.89 -8.39 -30.64
CA MET A 34 1.27 -7.08 -30.41
C MET A 34 0.51 -7.01 -29.08
N MET A 35 -0.14 -8.09 -28.65
CA MET A 35 -0.75 -8.14 -27.31
C MET A 35 0.28 -8.10 -26.19
N ARG A 36 1.42 -8.78 -26.34
CA ARG A 36 2.51 -8.71 -25.35
C ARG A 36 3.06 -7.29 -25.25
N VAL A 37 3.28 -6.61 -26.38
CA VAL A 37 3.71 -5.20 -26.42
C VAL A 37 2.68 -4.29 -25.76
N ALA A 38 1.39 -4.46 -26.07
CA ALA A 38 0.33 -3.68 -25.45
C ALA A 38 0.29 -3.86 -23.93
N LYS A 39 0.43 -5.11 -23.45
CA LYS A 39 0.52 -5.41 -22.02
C LYS A 39 1.73 -4.74 -21.37
N PHE A 40 2.92 -4.85 -21.98
CA PHE A 40 4.14 -4.23 -21.45
C PHE A 40 4.01 -2.70 -21.36
N ARG A 41 3.36 -2.05 -22.33
CA ARG A 41 3.09 -0.61 -22.28
C ARG A 41 2.20 -0.25 -21.10
N THR A 42 1.12 -0.99 -20.89
CA THR A 42 0.22 -0.79 -19.75
C THR A 42 0.96 -1.01 -18.42
N ASP A 43 1.66 -2.14 -18.28
CA ASP A 43 2.42 -2.48 -17.08
C ASP A 43 3.48 -1.41 -16.75
N TYR A 44 4.16 -0.87 -17.77
CA TYR A 44 5.14 0.21 -17.61
C TYR A 44 4.50 1.52 -17.12
N THR A 45 3.34 1.90 -17.67
CA THR A 45 2.64 3.10 -17.22
C THR A 45 2.13 2.97 -15.78
N GLU A 46 1.69 1.78 -15.39
CA GLU A 46 1.22 1.50 -14.04
C GLU A 46 2.36 1.50 -13.02
N LEU A 47 3.48 0.83 -13.31
CA LEU A 47 4.69 0.86 -12.48
C LEU A 47 5.21 2.29 -12.30
N ARG A 48 5.18 3.10 -13.37
CA ARG A 48 5.58 4.51 -13.29
C ARG A 48 4.64 5.34 -12.43
N SER A 49 3.33 5.11 -12.54
CA SER A 49 2.32 5.76 -11.69
C SER A 49 2.50 5.38 -10.21
N GLN A 50 2.75 4.10 -9.92
CA GLN A 50 3.04 3.64 -8.57
C GLN A 50 4.35 4.25 -8.02
N PHE A 51 5.37 4.35 -8.86
CA PHE A 51 6.64 4.97 -8.48
C PHE A 51 6.48 6.46 -8.16
N GLU A 52 5.80 7.23 -9.00
CA GLU A 52 5.54 8.65 -8.74
C GLU A 52 4.68 8.85 -7.48
N ARG A 53 3.69 7.98 -7.24
CA ARG A 53 2.87 8.05 -6.03
C ARG A 53 3.68 7.77 -4.76
N VAL A 54 4.47 6.70 -4.74
CA VAL A 54 5.33 6.34 -3.60
C VAL A 54 6.42 7.38 -3.39
N LYS A 55 6.97 7.94 -4.46
CA LYS A 55 7.93 9.03 -4.40
C LYS A 55 7.31 10.30 -3.82
N GLY A 56 6.11 10.67 -4.27
CA GLY A 56 5.37 11.82 -3.74
C GLY A 56 4.99 11.66 -2.27
N GLU A 57 4.55 10.47 -1.86
CA GLU A 57 4.27 10.14 -0.45
C GLU A 57 5.55 10.24 0.40
N ARG A 58 6.70 9.73 -0.08
CA ARG A 58 7.98 9.87 0.64
C ARG A 58 8.46 11.31 0.70
N GLU A 59 8.39 12.07 -0.38
CA GLU A 59 8.79 13.48 -0.41
C GLU A 59 7.89 14.34 0.51
N ALA A 60 6.59 14.04 0.59
CA ALA A 60 5.67 14.71 1.51
C ALA A 60 6.00 14.41 2.98
N VAL A 61 6.26 13.13 3.31
CA VAL A 61 6.67 12.72 4.67
C VAL A 61 8.00 13.38 5.05
N THR A 62 9.02 13.29 4.19
CA THR A 62 10.32 13.93 4.45
C THR A 62 10.19 15.45 4.58
N ARG A 63 9.35 16.10 3.77
CA ARG A 63 9.10 17.55 3.87
C ARG A 63 8.39 17.91 5.18
N SER A 64 7.45 17.10 5.64
CA SER A 64 6.79 17.30 6.95
C SER A 64 7.76 17.12 8.12
N GLU A 65 8.68 16.15 8.06
CA GLU A 65 9.71 15.96 9.08
C GLU A 65 10.70 17.14 9.13
N LEU A 66 11.12 17.65 7.97
CA LEU A 66 12.01 18.81 7.90
C LEU A 66 11.33 20.08 8.42
N LEU A 67 10.05 20.29 8.10
CA LEU A 67 9.28 21.43 8.59
C LEU A 67 9.04 21.36 10.11
N ALA A 68 8.74 20.17 10.62
CA ALA A 68 8.66 19.91 12.06
C ALA A 68 10.01 20.13 12.77
N SER A 69 11.13 19.78 12.11
CA SER A 69 12.49 19.98 12.62
C SER A 69 12.92 21.46 12.58
N SER A 70 12.47 22.23 11.59
CA SER A 70 12.76 23.67 11.51
C SER A 70 11.89 24.52 12.44
N SER A 71 10.77 23.97 12.92
CA SER A 71 9.90 24.62 13.92
C SER A 71 10.39 24.37 15.36
N SER A 72 11.37 23.47 15.55
CA SER A 72 11.98 23.13 16.83
C SER A 72 13.43 23.62 16.94
N SER A 73 13.71 24.85 16.50
CA SER A 73 14.98 25.55 16.83
C SER A 73 15.07 26.01 18.30
N SER A 74 14.36 25.34 19.21
CA SER A 74 14.59 25.45 20.66
C SER A 74 14.62 24.05 21.25
N MET A 75 15.83 23.62 21.63
CA MET A 75 16.22 22.44 22.41
C MET A 75 16.72 21.22 21.61
N PRO A 76 18.02 20.86 21.76
CA PRO A 76 18.56 19.64 21.20
C PRO A 76 18.31 18.48 22.17
N HIS A 77 17.44 17.55 21.82
CA HIS A 77 17.59 16.18 22.29
C HIS A 77 17.15 15.20 21.21
N SER A 78 18.08 14.39 20.76
CA SER A 78 17.88 13.35 19.76
C SER A 78 17.01 12.21 20.31
N PRO A 79 16.06 11.68 19.51
CA PRO A 79 15.52 10.34 19.72
C PRO A 79 16.02 9.40 18.61
N LEU A 80 16.69 8.32 19.02
CA LEU A 80 16.99 7.16 18.17
C LEU A 80 15.69 6.50 17.68
N PRO A 81 15.65 5.89 16.48
CA PRO A 81 14.48 5.21 15.98
C PRO A 81 14.37 3.80 16.59
N GLY A 82 13.23 3.55 17.24
CA GLY A 82 12.76 2.19 17.52
C GLY A 82 13.21 1.60 18.85
N ASP A 83 12.37 1.73 19.87
CA ASP A 83 12.07 0.59 20.76
C ASP A 83 10.79 0.87 21.58
N SER A 84 9.61 0.64 20.99
CA SER A 84 8.32 0.72 21.70
C SER A 84 8.08 -0.47 22.65
N ARG A 85 9.12 -1.23 23.01
CA ARG A 85 9.01 -2.48 23.77
C ARG A 85 9.79 -2.48 25.07
N ARG A 86 9.86 -1.35 25.79
CA ARG A 86 10.33 -1.34 27.18
C ARG A 86 9.53 -0.40 28.07
N ARG A 87 8.38 -0.87 28.57
CA ARG A 87 7.80 -0.34 29.81
C ARG A 87 6.98 -1.38 30.56
N TYR A 88 7.66 -2.38 31.09
CA TYR A 88 7.31 -3.05 32.34
C TYR A 88 8.61 -3.57 32.96
N LEU A 89 9.33 -2.69 33.64
CA LEU A 89 10.29 -3.08 34.66
C LEU A 89 10.29 -2.00 35.73
N GLY A 90 10.09 -2.42 36.98
CA GLY A 90 10.03 -1.55 38.14
C GLY A 90 11.30 -0.73 38.32
N GLY A 91 11.13 0.50 38.79
CA GLY A 91 12.21 1.41 39.15
C GLY A 91 11.63 2.59 39.92
N GLN A 92 11.93 2.63 41.21
CA GLN A 92 11.66 3.75 42.11
C GLN A 92 12.19 5.08 41.55
N PRO A 93 11.55 6.22 41.88
CA PRO A 93 12.27 7.46 42.04
C PRO A 93 12.67 7.63 43.52
N SER A 94 13.98 7.65 43.74
CA SER A 94 14.59 8.18 44.96
C SER A 94 14.35 9.68 45.05
N LEU A 95 13.68 10.14 46.11
CA LEU A 95 13.93 11.45 46.69
C LEU A 95 13.68 11.38 48.20
N SER A 96 14.72 11.73 48.92
CA SER A 96 14.88 11.70 50.37
C SER A 96 13.87 12.58 51.11
N THR A 97 13.08 11.96 51.98
CA THR A 97 12.70 12.55 53.27
C THR A 97 12.59 11.37 54.23
N GLU A 98 13.53 11.31 55.18
CA GLU A 98 13.50 10.34 56.27
C GLU A 98 12.20 10.53 57.08
N THR A 99 11.31 9.56 57.00
CA THR A 99 10.34 9.30 58.06
C THR A 99 10.48 7.85 58.45
N SER A 100 11.30 7.59 59.48
CA SER A 100 11.31 6.32 60.18
C SER A 100 9.94 6.10 60.83
N GLU A 101 9.09 5.28 60.22
CA GLU A 101 7.88 4.74 60.86
C GLU A 101 8.30 3.64 61.85
N SER A 102 8.65 4.05 63.06
CA SER A 102 8.72 3.16 64.23
C SER A 102 7.31 2.99 64.81
N PRO A 103 6.76 1.75 64.92
CA PRO A 103 5.41 1.50 65.42
C PRO A 103 5.19 1.83 66.91
N PHE A 104 6.24 2.25 67.63
CA PHE A 104 6.20 2.47 69.08
C PHE A 104 6.39 3.93 69.51
N ARG A 105 6.39 4.90 68.57
CA ARG A 105 6.49 6.32 68.94
C ARG A 105 5.11 6.88 69.25
N THR A 106 4.78 7.00 70.54
CA THR A 106 3.61 7.70 71.06
C THR A 106 3.56 9.13 70.51
N PRO A 107 2.51 9.55 69.78
CA PRO A 107 2.44 10.89 69.25
C PRO A 107 2.10 11.87 70.39
N ALA A 108 3.00 12.82 70.63
CA ALA A 108 2.64 14.03 71.35
C ALA A 108 1.50 14.72 70.59
N ARG A 109 0.42 15.06 71.30
CA ARG A 109 -0.79 15.65 70.73
C ARG A 109 -0.46 17.01 70.10
N LEU A 110 -0.39 17.05 68.77
CA LEU A 110 -0.51 18.26 67.93
C LEU A 110 -1.71 18.08 66.99
N PRO A 111 -2.28 19.19 66.46
CA PRO A 111 -3.67 19.24 66.04
C PRO A 111 -3.90 18.33 64.83
N SER A 112 -4.85 17.42 64.97
CA SER A 112 -5.33 16.48 63.96
C SER A 112 -5.97 17.13 62.72
N THR A 113 -5.93 18.46 62.63
CA THR A 113 -6.46 19.29 61.54
C THR A 113 -5.48 19.37 60.36
N ASP A 114 -4.17 19.51 60.62
CA ASP A 114 -3.15 19.71 59.56
C ASP A 114 -2.96 18.47 58.66
N PHE A 115 -3.13 17.27 59.23
CA PHE A 115 -3.09 16.01 58.47
C PHE A 115 -4.30 15.82 57.55
N ARG A 116 -5.48 16.31 57.95
CA ARG A 116 -6.69 16.22 57.13
C ARG A 116 -6.66 17.19 55.96
N GLU A 117 -6.18 18.41 56.20
CA GLU A 117 -6.08 19.45 55.18
C GLU A 117 -5.05 19.08 54.09
N SER A 118 -3.89 18.57 54.49
CA SER A 118 -2.86 18.09 53.55
C SER A 118 -3.31 16.89 52.71
N HIS A 119 -4.14 16.00 53.26
CA HIS A 119 -4.77 14.91 52.50
C HIS A 119 -5.79 15.43 51.48
N ALA A 120 -6.65 16.38 51.86
CA ALA A 120 -7.65 16.96 50.97
C ALA A 120 -7.02 17.71 49.78
N LEU A 121 -5.95 18.46 50.02
CA LEU A 121 -5.22 19.16 48.96
C LEU A 121 -4.54 18.19 47.99
N ARG A 122 -3.99 17.09 48.50
CA ARG A 122 -3.39 16.05 47.66
C ARG A 122 -4.45 15.36 46.80
N GLU A 123 -5.61 15.01 47.35
CA GLU A 123 -6.70 14.43 46.57
C GLU A 123 -7.20 15.39 45.49
N HIS A 124 -7.37 16.67 45.82
CA HIS A 124 -7.78 17.67 44.84
C HIS A 124 -6.75 17.81 43.69
N SER A 125 -5.46 17.87 44.03
CA SER A 125 -4.38 17.92 43.03
C SER A 125 -4.30 16.63 42.20
N PHE A 126 -4.60 15.48 42.80
CA PHE A 126 -4.62 14.19 42.11
C PHE A 126 -5.80 14.11 41.14
N ILE A 127 -6.97 14.58 41.54
CA ILE A 127 -8.16 14.64 40.68
C ILE A 127 -7.90 15.56 39.48
N GLN A 128 -7.39 16.78 39.71
CA GLN A 128 -7.08 17.71 38.62
C GLN A 128 -6.03 17.16 37.64
N ASN A 129 -4.97 16.54 38.16
CA ASN A 129 -3.95 15.91 37.32
C ASN A 129 -4.49 14.68 36.56
N THR A 130 -5.47 13.98 37.13
CA THR A 130 -6.10 12.82 36.48
C THR A 130 -7.05 13.26 35.38
N ASP A 131 -7.83 14.32 35.60
CA ASP A 131 -8.75 14.89 34.61
C ASP A 131 -7.98 15.35 33.37
N ALA A 132 -6.89 16.10 33.56
CA ALA A 132 -6.03 16.54 32.46
C ALA A 132 -5.43 15.37 31.66
N ARG A 133 -5.03 14.29 32.34
CA ARG A 133 -4.48 13.09 31.69
C ARG A 133 -5.55 12.27 30.98
N LEU A 134 -6.77 12.22 31.50
CA LEU A 134 -7.90 11.57 30.86
C LEU A 134 -8.28 12.30 29.58
N ASP A 135 -8.33 13.63 29.62
CA ASP A 135 -8.57 14.45 28.43
C ASP A 135 -7.51 14.18 27.36
N ASP A 136 -6.23 14.19 27.74
CA ASP A 136 -5.12 13.86 26.82
C ASP A 136 -5.31 12.47 26.19
N PHE A 137 -5.66 11.45 26.98
CA PHE A 137 -5.94 10.11 26.47
C PHE A 137 -7.16 10.03 25.56
N ILE A 138 -8.21 10.81 25.82
CA ILE A 138 -9.39 10.87 24.96
C ILE A 138 -9.02 11.52 23.63
N THR A 139 -8.26 12.61 23.62
CA THR A 139 -7.77 13.23 22.39
C THR A 139 -6.86 12.29 21.61
N GLN A 140 -5.94 11.59 22.29
CA GLN A 140 -5.08 10.60 21.65
C GLN A 140 -5.89 9.42 21.09
N GLY A 141 -6.88 8.94 21.84
CA GLY A 141 -7.77 7.86 21.41
C GLY A 141 -8.61 8.25 20.19
N ARG A 142 -9.11 9.49 20.13
CA ARG A 142 -9.80 10.03 18.95
C ARG A 142 -8.89 10.08 17.73
N ALA A 143 -7.66 10.57 17.89
CA ALA A 143 -6.69 10.63 16.80
C ALA A 143 -6.34 9.24 16.24
N VAL A 144 -6.16 8.24 17.12
CA VAL A 144 -5.92 6.85 16.68
C VAL A 144 -7.13 6.26 15.96
N LEU A 145 -8.35 6.56 16.42
CA LEU A 145 -9.57 6.10 15.77
C LEU A 145 -9.74 6.71 14.37
N ASP A 146 -9.40 7.99 14.22
CA ASP A 146 -9.44 8.71 12.94
C ASP A 146 -8.45 8.09 11.93
N ASP A 147 -7.22 7.80 12.38
CA ASP A 147 -6.21 7.12 11.55
C ASP A 147 -6.67 5.72 11.10
N LEU A 148 -7.35 4.96 11.97
CA LEU A 148 -7.93 3.67 11.61
C LEU A 148 -9.06 3.79 10.57
N VAL A 149 -9.87 4.85 10.65
CA VAL A 149 -10.92 5.14 9.67
C VAL A 149 -10.30 5.52 8.32
N ASP A 150 -9.23 6.32 8.32
CA ASP A 150 -8.49 6.70 7.13
C ASP A 150 -7.80 5.50 6.47
N GLN A 151 -7.15 4.63 7.24
CA GLN A 151 -6.56 3.38 6.72
C GLN A 151 -7.61 2.48 6.06
N ARG A 152 -8.82 2.41 6.62
CA ARG A 152 -9.94 1.68 6.01
C ARG A 152 -10.33 2.28 4.65
N SER A 153 -10.26 3.60 4.48
CA SER A 153 -10.52 4.24 3.19
C SER A 153 -9.49 3.84 2.12
N VAL A 154 -8.21 3.74 2.51
CA VAL A 154 -7.10 3.30 1.65
C VAL A 154 -7.27 1.84 1.22
N LEU A 155 -7.65 0.96 2.14
CA LEU A 155 -7.92 -0.45 1.83
C LEU A 155 -9.08 -0.60 0.84
N LYS A 156 -10.17 0.16 1.02
CA LYS A 156 -11.28 0.18 0.06
C LYS A 156 -10.85 0.69 -1.32
N GLY A 157 -10.01 1.73 -1.37
CA GLY A 157 -9.44 2.25 -2.62
C GLY A 157 -8.60 1.20 -3.34
N THR A 158 -7.76 0.48 -2.59
CA THR A 158 -6.93 -0.62 -3.11
C THR A 158 -7.78 -1.78 -3.60
N GLN A 159 -8.81 -2.18 -2.85
CA GLN A 159 -9.75 -3.23 -3.27
C GLN A 159 -10.47 -2.87 -4.57
N LYS A 160 -10.95 -1.62 -4.69
CA LYS A 160 -11.62 -1.15 -5.90
C LYS A 160 -10.67 -1.20 -7.10
N ARG A 161 -9.43 -0.73 -6.93
CA ARG A 161 -8.39 -0.79 -7.96
C ARG A 161 -8.00 -2.21 -8.34
N LEU A 162 -7.90 -3.11 -7.35
CA LEU A 162 -7.64 -4.53 -7.60
C LEU A 162 -8.78 -5.18 -8.38
N LEU A 163 -10.03 -4.82 -8.06
CA LEU A 163 -11.20 -5.30 -8.80
C LEU A 163 -11.20 -4.77 -10.24
N ASP A 164 -10.87 -3.49 -10.44
CA ASP A 164 -10.75 -2.89 -11.77
C ASP A 164 -9.61 -3.53 -12.58
N ALA A 165 -8.45 -3.77 -11.95
CA ALA A 165 -7.31 -4.48 -12.53
C ALA A 165 -7.67 -5.94 -12.88
N ALA A 166 -8.36 -6.64 -11.97
CA ALA A 166 -8.85 -7.99 -12.22
C ALA A 166 -9.88 -8.02 -13.36
N ASN A 167 -10.72 -6.98 -13.49
CA ASN A 167 -11.71 -6.88 -14.55
C ASN A 167 -11.04 -6.68 -15.92
N THR A 168 -10.02 -5.82 -16.02
CA THR A 168 -9.24 -5.65 -17.27
C THR A 168 -8.39 -6.89 -17.60
N LEU A 169 -7.82 -7.57 -16.60
CA LEU A 169 -7.09 -8.83 -16.79
C LEU A 169 -8.04 -9.96 -17.23
N GLY A 170 -9.25 -10.03 -16.67
CA GLY A 170 -10.31 -10.96 -17.08
C GLY A 170 -10.80 -10.68 -18.50
N LEU A 171 -10.96 -9.41 -18.86
CA LEU A 171 -11.29 -8.99 -20.22
C LEU A 171 -10.15 -9.35 -21.20
N SER A 172 -8.89 -9.21 -20.80
CA SER A 172 -7.73 -9.65 -21.59
C SER A 172 -7.74 -11.16 -21.85
N ARG A 173 -8.17 -11.97 -20.88
CA ARG A 173 -8.30 -13.43 -21.03
C ARG A 173 -9.44 -13.81 -21.98
N ASN A 174 -10.56 -13.08 -21.94
CA ASN A 174 -11.65 -13.25 -22.90
C ASN A 174 -11.25 -12.81 -24.32
N VAL A 175 -10.50 -11.71 -24.45
CA VAL A 175 -9.93 -11.26 -25.73
C VAL A 175 -8.90 -12.29 -26.26
N ILE A 176 -8.05 -12.86 -25.39
CA ILE A 176 -7.14 -13.96 -25.72
C ILE A 176 -7.92 -15.16 -26.28
N GLY A 177 -9.03 -15.55 -25.65
CA GLY A 177 -9.82 -16.69 -26.07
C GLY A 177 -10.57 -16.43 -27.38
N TRP A 178 -11.05 -15.20 -27.58
CA TRP A 178 -11.70 -14.80 -28.82
C TRP A 178 -10.76 -14.86 -30.03
N ILE A 179 -9.48 -14.54 -29.84
CA ILE A 179 -8.49 -14.61 -30.91
C ILE A 179 -8.14 -16.05 -31.30
N GLU A 180 -8.07 -16.96 -30.33
CA GLU A 180 -7.84 -18.39 -30.60
C GLU A 180 -9.02 -19.01 -31.36
N LYS A 181 -10.24 -18.58 -31.04
CA LYS A 181 -11.46 -19.00 -31.72
C LYS A 181 -11.53 -18.54 -33.19
N ARG A 182 -10.95 -17.38 -33.51
CA ARG A 182 -10.81 -16.94 -34.92
C ARG A 182 -9.83 -17.83 -35.68
N SER A 183 -8.72 -18.23 -35.06
CA SER A 183 -7.76 -19.14 -35.70
C SER A 183 -8.33 -20.53 -35.94
N THR A 184 -9.19 -21.04 -35.05
CA THR A 184 -9.90 -22.31 -35.29
C THR A 184 -10.97 -22.16 -36.36
N GLN A 185 -11.64 -21.01 -36.44
CA GLN A 185 -12.57 -20.71 -37.53
C GLN A 185 -11.88 -20.71 -38.91
N ASP A 186 -10.69 -20.13 -39.03
CA ASP A 186 -9.91 -20.19 -40.28
C ASP A 186 -9.54 -21.65 -40.65
N MET A 187 -9.27 -22.50 -39.66
CA MET A 187 -9.02 -23.93 -39.88
C MET A 187 -10.27 -24.66 -40.42
N TYR A 188 -11.46 -24.31 -39.93
CA TYR A 188 -12.71 -24.87 -40.46
C TYR A 188 -12.96 -24.46 -41.92
N ILE A 189 -12.69 -23.21 -42.28
CA ILE A 189 -12.84 -22.72 -43.66
C ILE A 189 -11.90 -23.48 -44.60
N PHE A 190 -10.67 -23.75 -44.17
CA PHE A 190 -9.73 -24.56 -44.95
C PHE A 190 -10.23 -26.00 -45.18
N PHE A 191 -10.70 -26.68 -44.12
CA PHE A 191 -11.26 -28.03 -44.25
C PHE A 191 -12.50 -28.09 -45.14
N ALA A 192 -13.39 -27.10 -45.03
CA ALA A 192 -14.56 -27.00 -45.90
C ALA A 192 -14.17 -26.87 -47.37
N GLY A 193 -13.17 -26.03 -47.69
CA GLY A 193 -12.63 -25.90 -49.03
C GLY A 193 -12.00 -27.19 -49.55
N ALA A 194 -11.22 -27.89 -48.72
CA ALA A 194 -10.60 -29.16 -49.08
C ALA A 194 -11.66 -30.22 -49.42
N ILE A 195 -12.68 -30.39 -48.58
CA ILE A 195 -13.78 -31.36 -48.81
C ILE A 195 -14.52 -31.02 -50.11
N PHE A 196 -14.82 -29.74 -50.34
CA PHE A 196 -15.49 -29.30 -51.57
C PHE A 196 -14.66 -29.66 -52.81
N THR A 197 -13.35 -29.43 -52.79
CA THR A 197 -12.48 -29.81 -53.92
C THR A 197 -12.46 -31.32 -54.18
N PHE A 198 -12.39 -32.15 -53.12
CA PHE A 198 -12.50 -33.60 -53.27
C PHE A 198 -13.86 -34.04 -53.83
N PHE A 199 -14.94 -33.39 -53.42
CA PHE A 199 -16.28 -33.66 -53.94
C PHE A 199 -16.39 -33.35 -55.44
N CYS A 200 -15.80 -32.23 -55.89
CA CYS A 200 -15.73 -31.90 -57.31
C CYS A 200 -14.94 -32.96 -58.11
N PHE A 201 -13.79 -33.41 -57.60
CA PHE A 201 -13.04 -34.49 -58.24
C PHE A 201 -13.83 -35.79 -58.32
N TRP A 202 -14.56 -36.14 -57.26
CA TRP A 202 -15.42 -37.31 -57.25
C TRP A 202 -16.54 -37.23 -58.29
N LEU A 203 -17.20 -36.06 -58.43
CA LEU A 203 -18.21 -35.83 -59.46
C LEU A 203 -17.63 -35.97 -60.87
N ILE A 204 -16.44 -35.44 -61.13
CA ILE A 204 -15.79 -35.57 -62.44
C ILE A 204 -15.48 -37.05 -62.74
N TRP A 205 -14.95 -37.78 -61.76
CA TRP A 205 -14.66 -39.20 -61.92
C TRP A 205 -15.92 -40.03 -62.19
N HIS A 206 -17.04 -39.71 -61.53
CA HIS A 206 -18.30 -40.44 -61.69
C HIS A 206 -19.09 -40.08 -62.96
N TYR A 207 -18.94 -38.85 -63.48
CA TYR A 207 -19.70 -38.39 -64.63
C TYR A 207 -18.95 -38.53 -65.96
N LEU A 208 -17.60 -38.55 -65.91
CA LEU A 208 -16.74 -38.69 -67.09
C LEU A 208 -16.01 -40.05 -67.17
N GLY A 209 -16.11 -40.89 -66.12
CA GLY A 209 -15.67 -42.27 -66.08
C GLY A 209 -16.83 -43.22 -65.85
#